data_AF-A0A7W8G8J3-F1
#
_entry.id   AF-A0A7W8G8J3-F1
#
_cell.length_a   1.000
_cell.length_b   1.000
_cell.length_c   1.000
_cell.angle_alpha   90.00
_cell.angle_beta   90.00
_cell.angle_gamma   90.00
#
_symmetry.space_group_name_H-M   'P 1'
#
loop_
_entity.id
_entity.type
_entity.pdbx_description
1 polymer ?
#
loop_
_entity_poly.entity_id
_entity_poly.type
_entity_poly.pdbx_seq_one_letter_code
_entity_poly.pdbx_strand_id
1 'polypeptide(L)'
;MKKRTILFASLLFCSFSAFFILGCSRNSKTDGTEETLSQLANLLEDETISAQSRYAVINRIANLFYSQGRTDDMVLFLTEWVETHPGDSYDAYWLFMVASNYLKAGEEPLAEYYYERIINNFSDLLVNGDSIHFACLQHLIQISKSSANRINYFNRIISNFPQNVSITEMYLRLALEYENVGEWDMALKSYSLFLEQPDSSTIQIPGIPDAYTKARQMVDFAKSPKDWTFESLDALENAVKKAISSYNWRSLDRYRSKVNFFAMSWKSSESDPNALENFSMHNFMLGNRIRYNESLDDTSTPTEAYLRTWG
;
A
#
# COMPACT_ATOMS: atom_id res chain seq x y z
N MET A 1 -57.11 -8.69 -0.05
CA MET A 1 -57.94 -8.26 -1.20
C MET A 1 -57.06 -7.58 -2.24
N LYS A 2 -57.23 -8.01 -3.50
CA LYS A 2 -56.78 -7.41 -4.78
C LYS A 2 -55.26 -7.33 -5.09
N LYS A 3 -54.81 -8.39 -5.78
CA LYS A 3 -53.71 -8.43 -6.76
C LYS A 3 -53.94 -7.43 -7.89
N ARG A 4 -52.86 -6.88 -8.46
CA ARG A 4 -52.84 -6.34 -9.83
C ARG A 4 -51.74 -7.02 -10.63
N THR A 5 -52.19 -7.96 -11.45
CA THR A 5 -51.55 -8.53 -12.64
C THR A 5 -51.54 -7.50 -13.77
N ILE A 6 -50.41 -7.33 -14.45
CA ILE A 6 -50.36 -6.88 -15.85
C ILE A 6 -49.52 -7.88 -16.62
N LEU A 7 -50.09 -8.27 -17.75
CA LEU A 7 -49.76 -9.36 -18.67
C LEU A 7 -49.58 -8.71 -20.06
N PHE A 8 -48.92 -9.42 -20.98
CA PHE A 8 -48.70 -9.12 -22.42
C PHE A 8 -47.41 -8.33 -22.76
N ALA A 9 -46.63 -8.66 -23.79
CA ALA A 9 -46.82 -9.59 -24.92
C ALA A 9 -45.48 -10.12 -25.44
N SER A 10 -45.48 -11.40 -25.77
CA SER A 10 -44.56 -12.10 -26.67
C SER A 10 -44.86 -11.74 -28.13
N LEU A 11 -43.82 -11.42 -28.91
CA LEU A 11 -43.89 -11.42 -30.38
C LEU A 11 -42.65 -12.12 -30.95
N LEU A 12 -42.89 -13.36 -31.35
CA LEU A 12 -42.12 -14.16 -32.31
C LEU A 12 -42.29 -13.53 -33.70
N PHE A 13 -41.20 -13.33 -34.44
CA PHE A 13 -41.26 -13.40 -35.91
C PHE A 13 -39.97 -13.98 -36.50
N CYS A 14 -40.19 -14.97 -37.37
CA CYS A 14 -39.22 -15.79 -38.07
C CYS A 14 -38.56 -15.11 -39.27
N SER A 15 -37.39 -15.65 -39.64
CA SER A 15 -36.79 -15.73 -40.99
C SER A 15 -36.32 -14.39 -41.58
N PHE A 16 -35.19 -14.27 -42.26
CA PHE A 16 -34.76 -15.09 -43.39
C PHE A 16 -33.26 -14.82 -43.68
N SER A 17 -32.64 -15.81 -44.32
CA SER A 17 -31.25 -15.92 -44.74
C SER A 17 -30.75 -14.76 -45.61
N ALA A 18 -29.58 -14.23 -45.30
CA ALA A 18 -28.70 -13.58 -46.28
C ALA A 18 -27.25 -14.01 -46.01
N PHE A 19 -26.88 -15.11 -46.66
CA PHE A 19 -25.50 -15.42 -47.00
C PHE A 19 -24.93 -14.23 -47.79
N PHE A 20 -24.05 -13.44 -47.19
CA PHE A 20 -23.10 -12.63 -47.94
C PHE A 20 -21.71 -13.20 -47.72
N ILE A 21 -21.25 -13.90 -48.76
CA ILE A 21 -19.86 -14.21 -49.00
C ILE A 21 -19.17 -12.86 -49.29
N LEU A 22 -18.47 -12.34 -48.30
CA LEU A 22 -17.30 -11.49 -48.48
C LEU A 22 -16.13 -12.42 -48.08
N GLY A 23 -15.36 -12.97 -49.00
CA GLY A 23 -14.57 -12.20 -49.96
C GLY A 23 -13.26 -11.85 -49.28
N CYS A 24 -12.28 -12.75 -49.41
CA CYS A 24 -10.96 -12.72 -48.80
C CYS A 24 -10.27 -11.34 -48.86
N SER A 25 -9.84 -10.84 -47.70
CA SER A 25 -8.56 -10.15 -47.57
C SER A 25 -7.69 -10.99 -46.65
N ARG A 26 -6.95 -11.94 -47.25
CA ARG A 26 -5.90 -12.69 -46.55
C ARG A 26 -4.74 -11.71 -46.41
N ASN A 27 -4.57 -11.16 -45.21
CA ASN A 27 -3.49 -10.23 -44.88
C ASN A 27 -2.14 -10.87 -45.22
N SER A 28 -1.40 -10.29 -46.17
CA SER A 28 -0.05 -10.75 -46.54
C SER A 28 0.99 -10.56 -45.41
N LYS A 29 0.70 -9.74 -44.39
CA LYS A 29 1.56 -9.55 -43.21
C LYS A 29 1.66 -10.79 -42.31
N THR A 30 0.60 -11.59 -42.25
CA THR A 30 0.55 -12.80 -41.42
C THR A 30 1.44 -13.91 -41.98
N ASP A 31 1.52 -14.03 -43.31
CA ASP A 31 2.25 -15.13 -43.99
C ASP A 31 3.76 -15.07 -43.74
N GLY A 32 4.37 -13.89 -43.89
CA GLY A 32 5.81 -13.72 -43.64
C GLY A 32 6.20 -13.78 -42.15
N THR A 33 5.25 -13.54 -41.23
CA THR A 33 5.56 -13.62 -39.79
C THR A 33 5.60 -15.08 -39.32
N GLU A 34 4.67 -15.92 -39.78
CA GLU A 34 4.68 -17.35 -39.44
C GLU A 34 5.93 -18.05 -40.01
N GLU A 35 6.36 -17.68 -41.21
CA GLU A 35 7.63 -18.16 -41.78
C GLU A 35 8.81 -17.73 -40.90
N THR A 36 8.84 -16.46 -40.45
CA THR A 36 9.88 -15.96 -39.55
C THR A 36 9.88 -16.69 -38.21
N LEU A 37 8.71 -16.94 -37.61
CA LEU A 37 8.57 -17.69 -36.37
C LEU A 37 9.08 -19.13 -36.53
N SER A 38 8.76 -19.77 -37.64
CA SER A 38 9.23 -21.12 -37.97
C SER A 38 10.77 -21.17 -38.10
N GLN A 39 11.36 -20.17 -38.76
CA GLN A 39 12.82 -20.07 -38.87
C GLN A 39 13.49 -19.85 -37.50
N LEU A 40 12.91 -18.99 -36.66
CA LEU A 40 13.42 -18.73 -35.31
C LEU A 40 13.26 -19.96 -34.39
N ALA A 41 12.17 -20.71 -34.51
CA ALA A 41 11.96 -21.96 -33.77
C ALA A 41 13.02 -23.01 -34.17
N ASN A 42 13.28 -23.20 -35.46
CA ASN A 42 14.34 -24.09 -35.93
C ASN A 42 15.72 -23.70 -35.42
N LEU A 43 16.00 -22.40 -35.24
CA LEU A 43 17.25 -21.94 -34.64
C LEU A 43 17.36 -22.30 -33.15
N LEU A 44 16.24 -22.39 -32.42
CA LEU A 44 16.25 -22.80 -31.01
C LEU A 44 16.48 -24.30 -30.83
N GLU A 45 16.14 -25.13 -31.82
CA GLU A 45 16.41 -26.56 -31.81
C GLU A 45 17.91 -26.88 -31.98
N ASP A 46 18.71 -25.91 -32.46
CA ASP A 46 20.15 -26.06 -32.58
C ASP A 46 20.84 -25.90 -31.20
N GLU A 47 21.22 -27.02 -30.59
CA GLU A 47 21.90 -27.07 -29.30
C GLU A 47 23.27 -26.34 -29.29
N THR A 48 23.82 -26.00 -30.46
CA THR A 48 25.13 -25.34 -30.57
C THR A 48 25.07 -23.82 -30.37
N ILE A 49 23.87 -23.22 -30.32
CA ILE A 49 23.74 -21.77 -30.13
C ILE A 49 24.17 -21.34 -28.73
N SER A 50 24.86 -20.19 -28.67
CA SER A 50 25.26 -19.59 -27.40
C SER A 50 24.06 -19.12 -26.58
N ALA A 51 24.21 -18.97 -25.26
CA ALA A 51 23.16 -18.44 -24.39
C ALA A 51 22.70 -17.02 -24.82
N GLN A 52 23.62 -16.18 -25.31
CA GLN A 52 23.29 -14.85 -25.83
C GLN A 52 22.47 -14.92 -27.13
N SER A 53 22.84 -15.83 -28.03
CA SER A 53 22.08 -16.08 -29.26
C SER A 53 20.68 -16.59 -28.94
N ARG A 54 20.58 -17.54 -27.99
CA ARG A 54 19.31 -18.09 -27.52
C ARG A 54 18.41 -17.03 -26.93
N TYR A 55 18.94 -16.19 -26.04
CA TYR A 55 18.25 -15.02 -25.52
C TYR A 55 17.70 -14.13 -26.65
N ALA A 56 18.53 -13.80 -27.65
CA ALA A 56 18.11 -12.94 -28.74
C ALA A 56 16.97 -13.54 -29.57
N VAL A 57 17.00 -14.86 -29.80
CA VAL A 57 15.97 -15.59 -30.55
C VAL A 57 14.66 -15.65 -29.75
N ILE A 58 14.70 -16.07 -28.49
CA ILE A 58 13.50 -16.14 -27.61
C ILE A 58 12.87 -14.75 -27.48
N ASN A 59 13.68 -13.73 -27.19
CA ASN A 59 13.22 -12.36 -27.08
C ASN A 59 12.59 -11.87 -28.39
N ARG A 60 13.16 -12.26 -29.54
CA ARG A 60 12.58 -11.92 -30.85
C ARG A 60 11.22 -12.58 -31.06
N ILE A 61 11.07 -13.87 -30.75
CA ILE A 61 9.80 -14.60 -30.86
C ILE A 61 8.74 -13.96 -29.94
N ALA A 62 9.07 -13.73 -28.67
CA ALA A 62 8.15 -13.12 -27.71
C ALA A 62 7.68 -11.73 -28.15
N ASN A 63 8.59 -10.90 -28.66
CA ASN A 63 8.24 -9.58 -29.17
C ASN A 63 7.41 -9.64 -30.46
N LEU A 64 7.59 -10.64 -31.32
CA LEU A 64 6.73 -10.85 -32.49
C LEU A 64 5.30 -11.15 -32.05
N PHE A 65 5.10 -12.11 -31.14
CA PHE A 65 3.79 -12.40 -30.57
C PHE A 65 3.14 -11.16 -29.93
N TYR A 66 3.88 -10.46 -29.06
CA TYR A 66 3.41 -9.24 -28.41
C TYR A 66 3.00 -8.16 -29.42
N SER A 67 3.81 -7.90 -30.44
CA SER A 67 3.55 -6.86 -31.45
C SER A 67 2.32 -7.15 -32.32
N GLN A 68 1.90 -8.42 -32.40
CA GLN A 68 0.71 -8.85 -33.11
C GLN A 68 -0.55 -8.93 -32.22
N GLY A 69 -0.44 -8.59 -30.93
CA GLY A 69 -1.52 -8.74 -29.96
C GLY A 69 -1.79 -10.20 -29.56
N ARG A 70 -0.89 -11.12 -29.90
CA ARG A 70 -0.97 -12.56 -29.56
C ARG A 70 -0.33 -12.79 -28.19
N THR A 71 -0.86 -12.13 -27.17
CA THR A 71 -0.27 -12.16 -25.82
C THR A 71 -0.36 -13.56 -25.18
N ASP A 72 -1.42 -14.31 -25.46
CA ASP A 72 -1.56 -15.68 -24.95
C ASP A 72 -0.48 -16.61 -25.50
N ASP A 73 -0.16 -16.49 -26.80
CA ASP A 73 0.91 -17.25 -27.43
C ASP A 73 2.29 -16.86 -26.86
N MET A 74 2.50 -15.58 -26.57
CA MET A 74 3.72 -15.10 -25.91
C MET A 74 3.85 -15.72 -24.51
N VAL A 75 2.77 -15.72 -23.72
CA VAL A 75 2.78 -16.28 -22.36
C VAL A 75 3.02 -17.78 -22.42
N LEU A 76 2.31 -18.51 -23.27
CA LEU A 76 2.50 -19.95 -23.43
C LEU A 76 3.93 -20.28 -23.81
N PHE A 77 4.47 -19.62 -24.85
CA PHE A 77 5.83 -19.83 -25.32
C PHE A 77 6.88 -19.58 -24.22
N LEU A 78 6.80 -18.44 -23.52
CA LEU A 78 7.78 -18.09 -22.49
C LEU A 78 7.67 -18.99 -21.24
N THR A 79 6.46 -19.34 -20.83
CA THR A 79 6.27 -20.23 -19.67
C THR A 79 6.69 -21.65 -19.98
N GLU A 80 6.34 -22.20 -21.14
CA GLU A 80 6.80 -23.51 -21.60
C GLU A 80 8.32 -23.57 -21.70
N TRP A 81 8.96 -22.51 -22.20
CA TRP A 81 10.42 -22.41 -22.23
C TRP A 81 11.04 -22.58 -20.84
N VAL A 82 10.55 -21.82 -19.85
CA VAL A 82 11.04 -21.87 -18.46
C VAL A 82 10.82 -23.24 -17.81
N GLU A 83 9.68 -23.89 -18.08
CA GLU A 83 9.41 -25.24 -17.54
C GLU A 83 10.30 -26.32 -18.17
N THR A 84 10.60 -26.19 -19.46
CA THR A 84 11.36 -27.21 -20.21
C THR A 84 12.87 -27.03 -20.14
N HIS A 85 13.35 -25.84 -19.74
CA HIS A 85 14.77 -25.49 -19.64
C HIS A 85 15.13 -24.96 -18.24
N PRO A 86 14.93 -25.74 -17.17
CA PRO A 86 15.19 -25.26 -15.81
C PRO A 86 16.66 -24.87 -15.64
N GLY A 87 16.89 -23.65 -15.15
CA GLY A 87 18.23 -23.12 -14.88
C GLY A 87 18.79 -22.30 -16.04
N ASP A 88 17.98 -21.91 -17.02
CA ASP A 88 18.37 -20.89 -17.99
C ASP A 88 18.61 -19.56 -17.26
N SER A 89 19.72 -18.90 -17.60
CA SER A 89 20.15 -17.67 -16.91
C SER A 89 19.17 -16.50 -17.08
N TYR A 90 18.20 -16.60 -18.00
CA TYR A 90 17.20 -15.58 -18.30
C TYR A 90 15.78 -15.97 -17.86
N ASP A 91 15.59 -17.07 -17.12
CA ASP A 91 14.26 -17.51 -16.67
C ASP A 91 13.49 -16.40 -15.92
N ALA A 92 14.17 -15.69 -15.01
CA ALA A 92 13.61 -14.54 -14.29
C ALA A 92 13.14 -13.44 -15.24
N TYR A 93 13.84 -13.21 -16.34
CA TYR A 93 13.49 -12.21 -17.35
C TYR A 93 12.27 -12.61 -18.17
N TRP A 94 12.18 -13.88 -18.59
CA TRP A 94 11.01 -14.38 -19.32
C TRP A 94 9.75 -14.29 -18.48
N LEU A 95 9.81 -14.74 -17.22
CA LEU A 95 8.68 -14.60 -16.31
C LEU A 95 8.36 -13.14 -15.99
N PHE A 96 9.36 -12.25 -15.94
CA PHE A 96 9.12 -10.82 -15.74
C PHE A 96 8.34 -10.21 -16.91
N MET A 97 8.63 -10.62 -18.15
CA MET A 97 7.84 -10.22 -19.33
C MET A 97 6.38 -10.71 -19.23
N VAL A 98 6.18 -11.95 -18.78
CA VAL A 98 4.84 -12.53 -18.55
C VAL A 98 4.09 -11.76 -17.47
N ALA A 99 4.69 -11.54 -16.30
CA ALA A 99 4.08 -10.78 -15.21
C ALA A 99 3.70 -9.36 -15.64
N SER A 100 4.60 -8.68 -16.35
CA SER A 100 4.37 -7.33 -16.85
C SER A 100 3.26 -7.26 -17.91
N ASN A 101 3.07 -8.34 -18.69
CA ASN A 101 1.96 -8.44 -19.62
C ASN A 101 0.62 -8.56 -18.89
N TYR A 102 0.52 -9.43 -17.88
CA TYR A 102 -0.67 -9.54 -17.05
C TYR A 102 -1.00 -8.24 -16.33
N LEU A 103 0.02 -7.55 -15.79
CA LEU A 103 -0.17 -6.26 -15.15
C LEU A 103 -0.75 -5.22 -16.10
N LYS A 104 -0.24 -5.15 -17.34
CA LYS A 104 -0.78 -4.25 -18.39
C LYS A 104 -2.21 -4.60 -18.80
N ALA A 105 -2.57 -5.88 -18.75
CA ALA A 105 -3.93 -6.33 -19.00
C ALA A 105 -4.90 -6.06 -17.83
N GLY A 106 -4.39 -5.60 -16.68
CA GLY A 106 -5.19 -5.39 -15.45
C GLY A 106 -5.41 -6.67 -14.64
N GLU A 107 -4.75 -7.77 -15.01
CA GLU A 107 -4.85 -9.07 -14.34
C GLU A 107 -3.89 -9.14 -13.14
N GLU A 108 -4.11 -8.26 -12.16
CA GLU A 108 -3.24 -8.12 -10.97
C GLU A 108 -2.96 -9.45 -10.25
N PRO A 109 -3.92 -10.38 -10.04
CA PRO A 109 -3.64 -11.63 -9.33
C PRO A 109 -2.63 -12.52 -10.06
N LEU A 110 -2.67 -12.55 -11.40
CA LEU A 110 -1.72 -13.32 -12.21
C LEU A 110 -0.36 -12.62 -12.23
N ALA A 111 -0.33 -11.30 -12.32
CA ALA A 111 0.90 -10.53 -12.21
C ALA A 111 1.59 -10.76 -10.86
N GLU A 112 0.84 -10.68 -9.75
CA GLU A 112 1.34 -10.95 -8.39
C GLU A 112 1.91 -12.38 -8.30
N TYR A 113 1.19 -13.39 -8.81
CA TYR A 113 1.67 -14.76 -8.85
C TYR A 113 3.03 -14.90 -9.56
N TYR A 114 3.20 -14.33 -10.75
CA TYR A 114 4.45 -14.45 -11.50
C TYR A 114 5.58 -13.63 -10.88
N TYR A 115 5.31 -12.42 -10.38
CA TYR A 115 6.34 -11.64 -9.67
C TYR A 115 6.83 -12.37 -8.41
N GLU A 116 5.92 -12.97 -7.62
CA GLU A 116 6.27 -13.82 -6.47
C GLU A 116 7.05 -15.06 -6.89
N ARG A 117 6.64 -15.70 -7.99
CA ARG A 117 7.34 -16.87 -8.52
C ARG A 117 8.79 -16.53 -8.88
N ILE A 118 9.05 -15.37 -9.47
CA ILE A 118 10.40 -14.89 -9.84
C ILE A 118 11.26 -14.77 -8.59
N ILE A 119 10.84 -13.93 -7.65
CA ILE A 119 11.65 -13.53 -6.50
C ILE A 119 11.93 -14.67 -5.51
N ASN A 120 11.12 -15.74 -5.54
CA ASN A 120 11.26 -16.88 -4.61
C ASN A 120 12.00 -18.06 -5.22
N ASN A 121 12.01 -18.23 -6.54
CA ASN A 121 12.52 -19.45 -7.19
C ASN A 121 13.68 -19.21 -8.15
N PHE A 122 13.96 -17.96 -8.53
CA PHE A 122 15.00 -17.64 -9.51
C PHE A 122 16.07 -16.73 -8.91
N SER A 123 17.26 -16.80 -9.48
CA SER A 123 18.34 -15.88 -9.12
C SER A 123 18.07 -14.51 -9.73
N ASP A 124 18.49 -13.46 -9.02
CA ASP A 124 18.33 -12.10 -9.54
C ASP A 124 19.18 -11.90 -10.79
N LEU A 125 18.66 -11.12 -11.73
CA LEU A 125 19.31 -10.79 -12.99
C LEU A 125 19.35 -9.27 -13.15
N LEU A 126 20.50 -8.76 -13.56
CA LEU A 126 20.67 -7.34 -13.90
C LEU A 126 20.45 -7.14 -15.40
N VAL A 127 19.47 -6.32 -15.75
CA VAL A 127 19.19 -5.92 -17.13
C VAL A 127 19.48 -4.43 -17.25
N ASN A 128 20.49 -4.06 -18.03
CA ASN A 128 20.96 -2.66 -18.15
C ASN A 128 21.35 -2.00 -16.83
N GLY A 129 21.73 -2.79 -15.82
CA GLY A 129 22.07 -2.32 -14.47
C GLY A 129 20.91 -2.34 -13.49
N ASP A 130 19.69 -2.64 -13.95
CA ASP A 130 18.50 -2.72 -13.10
C ASP A 130 18.21 -4.17 -12.67
N SER A 131 17.93 -4.36 -11.38
CA SER A 131 17.58 -5.66 -10.80
C SER A 131 16.13 -6.03 -11.13
N ILE A 132 15.94 -7.24 -11.66
CA ILE A 132 14.60 -7.80 -11.88
C ILE A 132 13.90 -8.02 -10.54
N HIS A 133 14.59 -8.52 -9.51
CA HIS A 133 13.98 -8.72 -8.20
C HIS A 133 13.50 -7.40 -7.60
N PHE A 134 14.28 -6.33 -7.74
CA PHE A 134 13.87 -5.01 -7.28
C PHE A 134 12.62 -4.53 -8.02
N ALA A 135 12.59 -4.64 -9.35
CA ALA A 135 11.42 -4.27 -10.16
C ALA A 135 10.17 -5.08 -9.77
N CYS A 136 10.31 -6.40 -9.57
CA CYS A 136 9.23 -7.27 -9.09
C CYS A 136 8.68 -6.76 -7.74
N LEU A 137 9.56 -6.48 -6.77
CA LEU A 137 9.14 -6.00 -5.44
C LEU A 137 8.41 -4.65 -5.52
N GLN A 138 8.84 -3.75 -6.39
CA GLN A 138 8.15 -2.47 -6.61
C GLN A 138 6.74 -2.68 -7.15
N HIS A 139 6.57 -3.54 -8.16
CA HIS A 139 5.25 -3.87 -8.70
C HIS A 139 4.36 -4.57 -7.65
N LEU A 140 4.92 -5.52 -6.90
CA LEU A 140 4.21 -6.25 -5.85
C LEU A 140 3.69 -5.31 -4.75
N ILE A 141 4.48 -4.34 -4.31
CA ILE A 141 4.03 -3.34 -3.32
C ILE A 141 2.84 -2.52 -3.85
N GLN A 142 2.85 -2.19 -5.15
CA GLN A 142 1.78 -1.41 -5.77
C GLN A 142 0.47 -2.18 -5.87
N ILE A 143 0.53 -3.45 -6.31
CA ILE A 143 -0.67 -4.23 -6.63
C ILE A 143 -1.20 -5.08 -5.46
N SER A 144 -0.33 -5.45 -4.52
CA SER A 144 -0.74 -6.35 -3.44
C SER A 144 -1.75 -5.68 -2.52
N LYS A 145 -2.81 -6.41 -2.17
CA LYS A 145 -3.91 -5.96 -1.30
C LYS A 145 -3.73 -6.40 0.15
N SER A 146 -2.74 -7.26 0.41
CA SER A 146 -2.43 -7.82 1.73
C SER A 146 -1.32 -7.03 2.40
N SER A 147 -1.61 -6.43 3.55
CA SER A 147 -0.58 -5.77 4.38
C SER A 147 0.52 -6.75 4.81
N ALA A 148 0.19 -8.02 5.07
CA ALA A 148 1.17 -9.05 5.41
C ALA A 148 2.17 -9.31 4.27
N ASN A 149 1.70 -9.34 3.01
CA ASN A 149 2.57 -9.49 1.85
C ASN A 149 3.44 -8.24 1.67
N ARG A 150 2.85 -7.05 1.77
CA ARG A 150 3.60 -5.79 1.68
C ARG A 150 4.70 -5.67 2.74
N ILE A 151 4.46 -6.11 3.96
CA ILE A 151 5.48 -6.21 5.02
C ILE A 151 6.66 -7.06 4.53
N ASN A 152 6.40 -8.23 3.96
CA ASN A 152 7.46 -9.08 3.40
C ASN A 152 8.25 -8.34 2.33
N TYR A 153 7.56 -7.71 1.36
CA TYR A 153 8.21 -7.03 0.25
C TYR A 153 9.06 -5.83 0.71
N PHE A 154 8.54 -4.99 1.61
CA PHE A 154 9.30 -3.88 2.20
C PHE A 154 10.55 -4.37 2.93
N ASN A 155 10.43 -5.42 3.74
CA ASN A 155 11.60 -6.00 4.42
C ASN A 155 12.67 -6.48 3.43
N ARG A 156 12.26 -7.08 2.30
CA ARG A 156 13.18 -7.54 1.25
C ARG A 156 13.83 -6.38 0.52
N ILE A 157 13.09 -5.30 0.22
CA ILE A 157 13.66 -4.07 -0.32
C ILE A 157 14.69 -3.47 0.62
N ILE A 158 14.35 -3.29 1.90
CA ILE A 158 15.25 -2.71 2.91
C ILE A 158 16.52 -3.55 3.05
N SER A 159 16.40 -4.88 3.06
CA SER A 159 17.53 -5.78 3.29
C SER A 159 18.44 -5.93 2.07
N ASN A 160 17.86 -6.03 0.88
CA ASN A 160 18.60 -6.43 -0.33
C ASN A 160 18.86 -5.25 -1.27
N PHE A 161 18.03 -4.21 -1.23
CA PHE A 161 18.11 -3.05 -2.13
C PHE A 161 18.11 -1.69 -1.38
N PRO A 162 18.81 -1.53 -0.23
CA PRO A 162 18.76 -0.31 0.56
C PRO A 162 19.26 0.93 -0.18
N GLN A 163 20.15 0.77 -1.17
CA GLN A 163 20.72 1.88 -1.94
C GLN A 163 19.80 2.36 -3.07
N ASN A 164 18.76 1.59 -3.40
CA ASN A 164 17.86 1.86 -4.52
C ASN A 164 16.59 2.61 -4.09
N VAL A 165 16.41 2.88 -2.80
CA VAL A 165 15.20 3.49 -2.22
C VAL A 165 15.53 4.49 -1.11
N SER A 166 14.57 5.34 -0.76
CA SER A 166 14.61 6.07 0.51
C SER A 166 14.30 5.09 1.66
N ILE A 167 15.34 4.66 2.38
CA ILE A 167 15.18 3.81 3.57
C ILE A 167 14.28 4.49 4.61
N THR A 168 14.41 5.80 4.76
CA THR A 168 13.52 6.61 5.61
C THR A 168 12.07 6.40 5.25
N GLU A 169 11.69 6.60 3.99
CA GLU A 169 10.32 6.35 3.54
C GLU A 169 9.90 4.88 3.76
N MET A 170 10.79 3.92 3.48
CA MET A 170 10.48 2.50 3.65
C MET A 170 10.17 2.14 5.10
N TYR A 171 10.89 2.68 6.08
CA TYR A 171 10.58 2.42 7.49
C TYR A 171 9.21 2.96 7.91
N LEU A 172 8.81 4.13 7.42
CA LEU A 172 7.48 4.65 7.71
C LEU A 172 6.39 3.79 7.07
N ARG A 173 6.54 3.44 5.79
CA ARG A 173 5.55 2.60 5.10
C ARG A 173 5.44 1.23 5.75
N LEU A 174 6.57 0.64 6.16
CA LEU A 174 6.60 -0.61 6.91
C LEU A 174 5.89 -0.49 8.28
N ALA A 175 6.07 0.62 9.00
CA ALA A 175 5.37 0.86 10.26
C ALA A 175 3.85 0.90 10.07
N LEU A 176 3.39 1.55 9.01
CA LEU A 176 1.96 1.63 8.67
C LEU A 176 1.38 0.26 8.30
N GLU A 177 2.12 -0.57 7.57
CA GLU A 177 1.62 -1.92 7.28
C GLU A 177 1.59 -2.80 8.53
N TYR A 178 2.55 -2.67 9.46
CA TYR A 178 2.47 -3.35 10.77
C TYR A 178 1.28 -2.86 11.61
N GLU A 179 0.98 -1.57 11.59
CA GLU A 179 -0.22 -0.98 12.23
C GLU A 179 -1.51 -1.58 11.64
N ASN A 180 -1.58 -1.73 10.31
CA ASN A 180 -2.74 -2.32 9.62
C ASN A 180 -3.01 -3.78 10.03
N VAL A 181 -1.97 -4.56 10.35
CA VAL A 181 -2.11 -5.95 10.82
C VAL A 181 -2.18 -6.08 12.35
N GLY A 182 -2.08 -4.97 13.09
CA GLY A 182 -2.14 -4.95 14.56
C GLY A 182 -0.85 -5.38 15.26
N GLU A 183 0.27 -5.46 14.54
CA GLU A 183 1.58 -5.82 15.09
C GLU A 183 2.27 -4.58 15.70
N TRP A 184 1.70 -4.09 16.81
CA TRP A 184 2.06 -2.80 17.42
C TRP A 184 3.54 -2.68 17.81
N ASP A 185 4.15 -3.73 18.34
CA ASP A 185 5.56 -3.71 18.73
C ASP A 185 6.47 -3.49 17.51
N MET A 186 6.15 -4.15 16.39
CA MET A 186 6.88 -3.99 15.14
C MET A 186 6.60 -2.64 14.49
N ALA A 187 5.38 -2.14 14.56
CA ALA A 187 5.04 -0.78 14.11
C ALA A 187 5.86 0.26 14.87
N LEU A 188 5.90 0.20 16.21
CA LEU A 188 6.67 1.13 17.06
C LEU A 188 8.17 1.05 16.80
N LYS A 189 8.70 -0.16 16.56
CA LYS A 189 10.09 -0.34 16.17
C LYS A 189 10.39 0.34 14.83
N SER A 190 9.55 0.12 13.82
CA SER A 190 9.71 0.75 12.50
C SER A 190 9.55 2.27 12.55
N TYR A 191 8.60 2.80 13.33
CA TYR A 191 8.49 4.24 13.58
C TYR A 191 9.75 4.81 14.24
N SER A 192 10.34 4.09 15.21
CA SER A 192 11.59 4.51 15.84
C SER A 192 12.75 4.56 14.83
N LEU A 193 12.88 3.53 13.98
CA LEU A 193 13.90 3.50 12.92
C LEU A 193 13.73 4.63 11.90
N PHE A 194 12.48 4.97 11.55
CA PHE A 194 12.17 6.13 10.73
C PHE A 194 12.64 7.44 11.40
N LEU A 195 12.31 7.65 12.69
CA LEU A 195 12.70 8.86 13.43
C LEU A 195 14.21 9.01 13.63
N GLU A 196 14.94 7.89 13.63
CA GLU A 196 16.41 7.88 13.71
C GLU A 196 17.09 8.35 12.42
N GLN A 197 16.37 8.39 11.29
CA GLN A 197 16.95 8.83 10.02
C GLN A 197 17.20 10.35 10.00
N PRO A 198 18.33 10.80 9.40
CA PRO A 198 18.71 12.22 9.41
C PRO A 198 17.71 13.15 8.71
N ASP A 199 17.00 12.66 7.70
CA ASP A 199 16.03 13.42 6.89
C ASP A 199 14.58 13.21 7.36
N SER A 200 14.35 12.45 8.43
CA SER A 200 13.01 12.08 8.89
C SER A 200 12.08 13.26 9.16
N SER A 201 12.61 14.39 9.63
CA SER A 201 11.83 15.60 9.92
C SER A 201 11.54 16.49 8.71
N THR A 202 12.21 16.25 7.58
CA THR A 202 12.11 17.11 6.38
C THR A 202 11.59 16.37 5.16
N ILE A 203 11.70 15.04 5.12
CA ILE A 203 11.23 14.19 4.04
C ILE A 203 9.73 14.39 3.79
N GLN A 204 9.36 14.49 2.53
CA GLN A 204 7.98 14.54 2.08
C GLN A 204 7.62 13.19 1.49
N ILE A 205 6.65 12.49 2.10
CA ILE A 205 6.26 11.15 1.67
C ILE A 205 4.90 11.23 0.95
N PRO A 206 4.82 10.84 -0.33
CA PRO A 206 3.58 10.87 -1.09
C PRO A 206 2.45 10.11 -0.39
N GLY A 207 1.32 10.79 -0.19
CA GLY A 207 0.14 10.27 0.50
C GLY A 207 0.21 10.33 2.02
N ILE A 208 1.30 10.82 2.61
CA ILE A 208 1.51 10.87 4.07
C ILE A 208 2.14 12.23 4.47
N PRO A 209 1.37 13.34 4.47
CA PRO A 209 1.90 14.69 4.67
C PRO A 209 2.49 14.94 6.08
N ASP A 210 1.99 14.27 7.12
CA ASP A 210 2.42 14.45 8.52
C ASP A 210 3.24 13.27 9.06
N ALA A 211 4.02 12.62 8.19
CA ALA A 211 4.85 11.45 8.48
C ALA A 211 5.64 11.55 9.80
N TYR A 212 6.42 12.63 9.94
CA TYR A 212 7.26 12.86 11.12
C TYR A 212 6.45 12.98 12.40
N THR A 213 5.43 13.84 12.37
CA THR A 213 4.53 14.06 13.49
C THR A 213 3.85 12.77 13.91
N LYS A 214 3.25 12.02 12.97
CA LYS A 214 2.59 10.74 13.27
C LYS A 214 3.55 9.76 13.96
N ALA A 215 4.74 9.54 13.38
CA ALA A 215 5.70 8.59 13.94
C ALA A 215 6.15 9.01 15.35
N ARG A 216 6.46 10.29 15.54
CA ARG A 216 6.86 10.83 16.85
C ARG A 216 5.76 10.67 17.87
N GLN A 217 4.52 10.99 17.52
CA GLN A 217 3.37 10.84 18.40
C GLN A 217 3.18 9.38 18.86
N MET A 218 3.29 8.42 17.94
CA MET A 218 3.16 7.00 18.28
C MET A 218 4.27 6.55 19.24
N VAL A 219 5.52 6.91 18.96
CA VAL A 219 6.68 6.51 19.78
C VAL A 219 6.68 7.21 21.14
N ASP A 220 6.40 8.52 21.18
CA ASP A 220 6.32 9.30 22.42
C ASP A 220 5.16 8.78 23.27
N PHE A 221 4.00 8.50 22.67
CA PHE A 221 2.86 7.92 23.39
C PHE A 221 3.23 6.58 23.98
N ALA A 222 3.83 5.67 23.22
CA ALA A 222 4.24 4.35 23.72
C ALA A 222 5.20 4.48 24.92
N LYS A 223 6.21 5.35 24.81
CA LYS A 223 7.23 5.58 25.85
C LYS A 223 6.73 6.40 27.05
N SER A 224 5.61 7.09 26.93
CA SER A 224 5.11 7.94 28.02
C SER A 224 4.74 7.11 29.24
N PRO A 225 4.90 7.65 30.46
CA PRO A 225 4.20 7.09 31.61
C PRO A 225 2.69 7.13 31.32
N LYS A 226 1.95 6.14 31.81
CA LYS A 226 0.48 6.06 31.72
C LYS A 226 -0.18 6.45 33.04
N ASP A 227 0.53 7.21 33.86
CA ASP A 227 0.12 7.71 35.17
C ASP A 227 -0.95 8.82 35.12
N TRP A 228 -1.33 9.23 33.92
CA TRP A 228 -2.42 10.15 33.62
C TRP A 228 -3.71 9.45 33.18
N THR A 229 -3.70 8.12 33.09
CA THR A 229 -4.89 7.32 32.75
C THR A 229 -5.72 7.01 34.00
N PHE A 230 -7.01 6.79 33.80
CA PHE A 230 -7.98 6.46 34.85
C PHE A 230 -8.77 5.21 34.45
N GLU A 231 -9.13 4.39 35.42
CA GLU A 231 -9.88 3.14 35.23
C GLU A 231 -11.32 3.37 34.73
N SER A 232 -11.89 4.56 34.99
CA SER A 232 -13.23 4.91 34.54
C SER A 232 -13.40 6.40 34.28
N LEU A 233 -14.39 6.74 33.46
CA LEU A 233 -14.78 8.12 33.20
C LEU A 233 -15.18 8.84 34.50
N ASP A 234 -15.95 8.19 35.37
CA ASP A 234 -16.37 8.77 36.66
C ASP A 234 -15.15 9.10 37.55
N ALA A 235 -14.11 8.27 37.54
CA ALA A 235 -12.90 8.52 38.30
C ALA A 235 -12.14 9.75 37.76
N LEU A 236 -12.03 9.87 36.44
CA LEU A 236 -11.43 11.01 35.77
C LEU A 236 -12.22 12.30 36.04
N GLU A 237 -13.54 12.27 35.83
CA GLU A 237 -14.42 13.42 36.04
C GLU A 237 -14.33 13.94 37.48
N ASN A 238 -14.42 13.04 38.46
CA ASN A 238 -14.29 13.40 39.87
C ASN A 238 -12.92 13.98 40.20
N ALA A 239 -11.84 13.41 39.65
CA ALA A 239 -10.48 13.92 39.87
C ALA A 239 -10.30 15.33 39.28
N VAL A 240 -10.79 15.57 38.07
CA VAL A 240 -10.76 16.88 37.40
C VAL A 240 -11.58 17.91 38.17
N LYS A 241 -12.84 17.60 38.52
CA LYS A 241 -13.71 18.48 39.31
C LYS A 241 -13.11 18.82 40.67
N LYS A 242 -12.51 17.83 41.35
CA LYS A 242 -11.81 18.04 42.62
C LYS A 242 -10.61 18.97 42.45
N ALA A 243 -9.79 18.77 41.42
CA ALA A 243 -8.64 19.63 41.14
C ALA A 243 -9.05 21.07 40.82
N ILE A 244 -10.12 21.27 40.02
CA ILE A 244 -10.65 22.61 39.74
C ILE A 244 -11.16 23.27 41.03
N SER A 245 -12.01 22.57 41.79
CA SER A 245 -12.62 23.12 43.01
C SER A 245 -11.61 23.49 44.11
N SER A 246 -10.48 22.76 44.18
CA SER A 246 -9.38 23.00 45.12
C SER A 246 -8.28 23.91 44.58
N TYR A 247 -8.47 24.49 43.39
CA TYR A 247 -7.49 25.34 42.72
C TYR A 247 -6.12 24.68 42.52
N ASN A 248 -6.11 23.36 42.27
CA ASN A 248 -4.90 22.56 42.17
C ASN A 248 -4.50 22.29 40.72
N TRP A 249 -3.94 23.31 40.08
CA TRP A 249 -3.48 23.23 38.69
C TRP A 249 -2.43 22.14 38.45
N ARG A 250 -1.60 21.81 39.45
CA ARG A 250 -0.59 20.75 39.34
C ARG A 250 -1.22 19.37 39.14
N SER A 251 -2.39 19.14 39.74
CA SER A 251 -3.13 17.88 39.55
C SER A 251 -3.73 17.82 38.15
N LEU A 252 -4.30 18.92 37.64
CA LEU A 252 -4.76 18.98 36.25
C LEU A 252 -3.61 18.76 35.25
N ASP A 253 -2.44 19.36 35.48
CA ASP A 253 -1.23 19.12 34.68
C ASP A 253 -0.73 17.67 34.76
N ARG A 254 -1.07 16.95 35.84
CA ARG A 254 -0.79 15.51 35.94
C ARG A 254 -1.79 14.69 35.14
N TYR A 255 -3.07 15.05 35.14
CA TYR A 255 -4.14 14.29 34.48
C TYR A 255 -4.15 14.45 32.96
N ARG A 256 -3.59 15.54 32.42
CA ARG A 256 -3.44 15.67 30.97
C ARG A 256 -2.49 14.61 30.40
N SER A 257 -2.80 14.17 29.19
CA SER A 257 -1.89 13.34 28.40
C SER A 257 -0.52 14.02 28.32
N LYS A 258 0.54 13.22 28.43
CA LYS A 258 1.92 13.69 28.25
C LYS A 258 2.30 13.83 26.78
N VAL A 259 1.44 13.36 25.89
CA VAL A 259 1.64 13.34 24.45
C VAL A 259 0.39 13.89 23.78
N ASN A 260 0.55 14.88 22.90
CA ASN A 260 -0.55 15.52 22.16
C ASN A 260 -1.67 16.09 23.02
N PHE A 261 -1.37 16.53 24.25
CA PHE A 261 -2.33 17.37 24.95
C PHE A 261 -2.26 18.78 24.40
N PHE A 262 -3.38 19.28 23.89
CA PHE A 262 -3.49 20.60 23.28
C PHE A 262 -4.67 21.38 23.87
N ALA A 263 -4.66 22.70 23.67
CA ALA A 263 -5.78 23.57 23.94
C ALA A 263 -6.18 24.28 22.65
N MET A 264 -7.41 24.06 22.19
CA MET A 264 -7.93 24.73 20.99
C MET A 264 -8.85 25.88 21.36
N SER A 265 -8.78 26.96 20.58
CA SER A 265 -9.87 27.90 20.52
C SER A 265 -11.01 27.30 19.68
N TRP A 266 -12.27 27.60 20.00
CA TRP A 266 -13.45 27.12 19.26
C TRP A 266 -13.46 27.45 17.75
N LYS A 267 -12.55 28.30 17.27
CA LYS A 267 -12.42 28.68 15.84
C LYS A 267 -11.19 28.08 15.16
N SER A 268 -10.35 27.34 15.88
CA SER A 268 -9.14 26.71 15.35
C SER A 268 -9.44 25.27 14.91
N SER A 269 -8.91 24.84 13.77
CA SER A 269 -8.91 23.43 13.39
C SER A 269 -7.75 22.69 14.06
N GLU A 270 -7.89 21.38 14.27
CA GLU A 270 -6.82 20.51 14.81
C GLU A 270 -5.53 20.56 13.97
N SER A 271 -5.64 20.97 12.71
CA SER A 271 -4.53 21.14 11.78
C SER A 271 -3.81 22.49 11.87
N ASP A 272 -4.20 23.39 12.79
CA ASP A 272 -3.52 24.68 12.97
C ASP A 272 -2.18 24.46 13.69
N PRO A 273 -1.03 24.85 13.10
CA PRO A 273 0.29 24.72 13.72
C PRO A 273 0.39 25.38 15.10
N ASN A 274 -0.48 26.37 15.37
CA ASN A 274 -0.53 27.08 16.66
C ASN A 274 -1.43 26.39 17.71
N ALA A 275 -2.20 25.36 17.35
CA ALA A 275 -2.99 24.57 18.30
C ALA A 275 -2.10 23.67 19.19
N LEU A 276 -0.84 23.47 18.80
CA LEU A 276 0.15 22.65 19.49
C LEU A 276 1.04 23.43 20.48
N GLU A 277 0.60 24.60 20.94
CA GLU A 277 1.28 25.25 22.07
C GLU A 277 1.19 24.39 23.34
N ASN A 278 2.30 24.31 24.07
CA ASN A 278 2.40 23.61 25.34
C ASN A 278 1.49 24.29 26.38
N PHE A 279 0.21 23.88 26.42
CA PHE A 279 -0.76 24.45 27.33
C PHE A 279 -0.49 23.99 28.77
N SER A 280 -0.21 24.94 29.66
CA SER A 280 -0.12 24.67 31.09
C SER A 280 -1.46 24.95 31.77
N MET A 281 -1.90 24.00 32.61
CA MET A 281 -3.09 24.18 33.45
C MET A 281 -2.92 25.30 34.47
N HIS A 282 -1.69 25.74 34.74
CA HIS A 282 -1.45 26.96 35.52
C HIS A 282 -2.13 28.16 34.86
N ASN A 283 -1.92 28.34 33.55
CA ASN A 283 -2.47 29.47 32.80
C ASN A 283 -4.00 29.41 32.72
N PHE A 284 -4.56 28.21 32.59
CA PHE A 284 -6.01 27.99 32.63
C PHE A 284 -6.65 28.50 33.94
N MET A 285 -5.94 28.34 35.05
CA MET A 285 -6.47 28.70 36.36
C MET A 285 -6.05 30.09 36.82
N LEU A 286 -5.17 30.79 36.10
CA LEU A 286 -4.70 32.14 36.49
C LEU A 286 -5.85 33.17 36.44
N GLY A 287 -5.95 33.98 37.50
CA GLY A 287 -6.78 35.20 37.52
C GLY A 287 -8.18 35.03 38.12
N ASN A 288 -8.91 33.96 37.80
CA ASN A 288 -10.29 33.76 38.26
C ASN A 288 -10.57 32.33 38.75
N ARG A 289 -11.58 32.21 39.62
CA ARG A 289 -12.07 30.91 40.07
C ARG A 289 -12.87 30.25 38.96
N ILE A 290 -12.29 29.22 38.34
CA ILE A 290 -12.97 28.38 37.36
C ILE A 290 -14.11 27.60 38.01
N ARG A 291 -15.27 27.62 37.38
CA ARG A 291 -16.48 26.85 37.69
C ARG A 291 -16.71 25.81 36.59
N TYR A 292 -17.51 24.81 36.90
CA TYR A 292 -17.83 23.71 36.00
C TYR A 292 -19.29 23.25 36.18
N ASN A 293 -19.83 22.59 35.16
CA ASN A 293 -21.16 21.99 35.22
C ASN A 293 -21.21 20.76 36.13
N GLU A 294 -22.35 20.53 36.76
CA GLU A 294 -22.56 19.38 37.65
C GLU A 294 -22.52 18.05 36.91
N SER A 295 -23.00 18.00 35.67
CA SER A 295 -22.92 16.85 34.78
C SER A 295 -22.04 17.14 33.57
N LEU A 296 -21.55 16.08 32.93
CA LEU A 296 -20.99 16.16 31.57
C LEU A 296 -22.03 16.71 30.59
N ASP A 297 -21.54 17.26 29.49
CA ASP A 297 -22.39 17.78 28.41
C ASP A 297 -23.10 16.63 27.67
N ASP A 298 -24.35 16.84 27.28
CA ASP A 298 -25.19 15.86 26.57
C ASP A 298 -24.60 15.44 25.21
N THR A 299 -23.65 16.21 24.67
CA THR A 299 -22.91 15.88 23.44
C THR A 299 -21.77 14.88 23.63
N SER A 300 -21.49 14.44 24.87
CA SER A 300 -20.48 13.41 25.16
C SER A 300 -20.84 12.07 24.52
N THR A 301 -19.83 11.36 24.01
CA THR A 301 -19.93 10.05 23.34
C THR A 301 -19.24 8.96 24.17
N PRO A 302 -19.36 7.67 23.82
CA PRO A 302 -18.61 6.61 24.51
C PRO A 302 -17.09 6.77 24.48
N THR A 303 -16.56 7.56 23.53
CA THR A 303 -15.12 7.77 23.34
C THR A 303 -14.65 9.17 23.72
N GLU A 304 -15.58 10.12 23.91
CA GLU A 304 -15.26 11.53 24.14
C GLU A 304 -16.19 12.12 25.21
N ALA A 305 -15.64 12.74 26.24
CA ALA A 305 -16.40 13.36 27.32
C ALA A 305 -16.11 14.85 27.42
N TYR A 306 -17.17 15.66 27.49
CA TYR A 306 -17.05 17.12 27.54
C TYR A 306 -17.53 17.67 28.88
N LEU A 307 -16.63 18.34 29.61
CA LEU A 307 -16.96 19.07 30.83
C LEU A 307 -16.94 20.58 30.56
N ARG A 308 -18.10 21.22 30.59
CA ARG A 308 -18.20 22.67 30.41
C ARG A 308 -17.65 23.42 31.62
N THR A 309 -16.73 24.36 31.38
CA THR A 309 -16.13 25.25 32.38
C THR A 309 -16.31 26.72 32.04
N TRP A 310 -16.31 27.61 33.04
CA TRP A 310 -16.33 29.07 32.87
C TRP A 310 -15.70 29.80 34.05
N GLY A 311 -15.24 31.03 33.87
CA GLY A 311 -14.62 31.84 34.92
C GLY A 311 -13.93 33.07 34.36
#